data_AF-A0A9I9D716-F1
#
_entry.id   AF-A0A9I9D716-F1
#
_cell.length_a   1.000
_cell.length_b   1.000
_cell.length_c   1.000
_cell.angle_alpha   90.00
_cell.angle_beta   90.00
_cell.angle_gamma   90.00
#
_symmetry.space_group_name_H-M   'P 1'
#
loop_
_entity.id
_entity.type
_entity.pdbx_description
1 polymer ?
#
loop_
_entity_poly.entity_id
_entity_poly.type
_entity_poly.pdbx_seq_one_letter_code
_entity_poly.pdbx_strand_id
1 'polypeptide(L)'
;MAALDGAVPHPHFLHALFRSETQNYLLRNNGEKVEIEMLKGKTLGLYFSAAWCGQSQRFTPSLVEVYNELSSKANFEVIFVSADDDEKSFRKYFSKMPWLAVPFSDLERRDHLDSLFEVRGIPQLIILDKNGKFSTDSGVDFVLEFGAEGYPFTVDKITQLLNQEAVARMNESLRSIMVSSSRDFVITSKGEKVPVAELEGKVIGLYFSLSSYERCIAFTPKLVDAYEKLKAKGEKFEIVLIAIDQDEELYKEALRNVPWFALPFRDNRCDKLIRYFEVSTLPTLVIIGQDGKTLHSNVANAVAEHGFLPYPFTEEKFAELAKIEKAKEEAQTLESILVLGEHDYVIKNDETKIPVSNLVGKNILIYISADWCPPCRVFLPKLIETYHNVKKKDDNLEVIFISCDRDESSFKNMFSRMPWLAVPFDDQRKASIRRKFKVQVEGMPALISIGEDGRTVTDDAVELISNYGAKAYPFNAGRIEELKLEIEVMAKNWPQEVKHILHEEHPISLVSRQGYVCDGCEKDGRLWSYCCKKCNFDLHPRISSICRHDFLY
;
A
#
# COMPACT_ATOMS: atom_id res chain seq x y z
N MET A 1 -30.88 -18.16 -0.45
CA MET A 1 -31.43 -19.47 -0.02
C MET A 1 -32.82 -19.65 -0.62
N ALA A 2 -32.89 -20.23 -1.82
CA ALA A 2 -33.95 -21.16 -2.17
C ALA A 2 -33.32 -22.55 -2.05
N ALA A 3 -33.85 -23.37 -1.15
CA ALA A 3 -33.28 -24.66 -0.82
C ALA A 3 -33.42 -25.62 -2.01
N LEU A 4 -32.29 -26.11 -2.54
CA LEU A 4 -32.24 -27.42 -3.20
C LEU A 4 -32.27 -28.49 -2.09
N ASP A 5 -33.43 -28.59 -1.43
CA ASP A 5 -33.68 -29.60 -0.42
C ASP A 5 -33.89 -30.97 -1.09
N GLY A 6 -33.06 -31.93 -0.69
CA GLY A 6 -33.52 -33.30 -0.44
C GLY A 6 -33.99 -34.18 -1.59
N ALA A 7 -33.62 -33.94 -2.85
CA ALA A 7 -33.96 -34.89 -3.92
C ALA A 7 -32.99 -36.08 -3.96
N VAL A 8 -33.56 -37.29 -3.81
CA VAL A 8 -32.96 -38.61 -4.02
C VAL A 8 -32.04 -38.63 -5.27
N PRO A 9 -30.86 -39.30 -5.24
CA PRO A 9 -29.97 -39.35 -6.40
C PRO A 9 -30.70 -39.93 -7.60
N HIS A 10 -30.99 -39.09 -8.59
CA HIS A 10 -31.62 -39.53 -9.83
C HIS A 10 -30.57 -40.28 -10.67
N PRO A 11 -30.82 -41.52 -11.11
CA PRO A 11 -29.88 -42.30 -11.92
C PRO A 11 -29.45 -41.67 -13.26
N HIS A 12 -30.03 -40.52 -13.60
CA HIS A 12 -29.88 -39.79 -14.86
C HIS A 12 -29.52 -38.30 -14.65
N PHE A 13 -28.93 -37.93 -13.50
CA PHE A 13 -28.62 -36.52 -13.19
C PHE A 13 -27.76 -35.84 -14.26
N LEU A 14 -26.74 -36.50 -14.81
CA LEU A 14 -25.90 -35.93 -15.87
C LEU A 14 -26.71 -35.60 -17.14
N HIS A 15 -27.67 -36.45 -17.50
CA HIS A 15 -28.60 -36.18 -18.60
C HIS A 15 -29.58 -35.05 -18.28
N ALA A 16 -29.95 -34.87 -17.00
CA ALA A 16 -30.80 -33.77 -16.56
C ALA A 16 -30.04 -32.43 -16.49
N LEU A 17 -28.75 -32.46 -16.14
CA LEU A 17 -27.88 -31.29 -16.05
C LEU A 17 -27.43 -30.79 -17.43
N PHE A 18 -27.05 -31.72 -18.32
CA PHE A 18 -26.61 -31.42 -19.68
C PHE A 18 -27.71 -31.69 -20.71
N ARG A 19 -28.98 -31.42 -20.36
CA ARG A 19 -30.13 -31.62 -21.26
C ARG A 19 -29.85 -31.01 -22.63
N SER A 20 -29.96 -31.84 -23.66
CA SER A 20 -29.92 -31.42 -25.06
C SER A 20 -30.70 -32.43 -25.88
N GLU A 21 -31.63 -31.96 -26.72
CA GLU A 21 -32.41 -32.82 -27.61
C GLU A 21 -31.58 -33.36 -28.79
N THR A 22 -30.39 -32.79 -29.04
CA THR A 22 -29.63 -33.06 -30.27
C THR A 22 -28.16 -33.45 -30.06
N GLN A 23 -27.55 -33.23 -28.89
CA GLN A 23 -26.09 -33.41 -28.70
C GLN A 23 -25.69 -34.04 -27.35
N ASN A 24 -25.60 -35.37 -27.23
CA ASN A 24 -25.18 -36.03 -25.97
C ASN A 24 -23.66 -36.08 -25.73
N TYR A 25 -22.91 -35.07 -26.19
CA TYR A 25 -21.45 -35.03 -26.08
C TYR A 25 -20.93 -33.65 -25.61
N LEU A 26 -19.69 -33.65 -25.14
CA LEU A 26 -18.84 -32.48 -24.90
C LEU A 26 -17.63 -32.51 -25.84
N LEU A 27 -16.94 -31.39 -25.98
CA LEU A 27 -15.77 -31.27 -26.83
C LEU A 27 -14.49 -31.26 -26.01
N ARG A 28 -13.46 -31.97 -26.47
CA ARG A 28 -12.06 -31.68 -26.12
C ARG A 28 -11.52 -30.54 -26.98
N ASN A 29 -10.45 -29.92 -26.52
CA ASN A 29 -9.74 -28.84 -27.23
C ASN A 29 -9.16 -29.26 -28.60
N ASN A 30 -9.02 -30.57 -28.85
CA ASN A 30 -8.62 -31.15 -30.13
C ASN A 30 -9.82 -31.43 -31.07
N GLY A 31 -11.05 -31.13 -30.64
CA GLY A 31 -12.28 -31.39 -31.39
C GLY A 31 -12.90 -32.79 -31.20
N GLU A 32 -12.28 -33.65 -30.40
CA GLU A 32 -12.83 -34.96 -30.05
C GLU A 32 -14.12 -34.83 -29.25
N LYS A 33 -15.12 -35.64 -29.60
CA LYS A 33 -16.40 -35.71 -28.92
C LYS A 33 -16.34 -36.74 -27.80
N VAL A 34 -16.66 -36.32 -26.58
CA VAL A 34 -16.69 -37.16 -25.38
C VAL A 34 -18.13 -37.33 -24.94
N GLU A 35 -18.59 -38.56 -24.78
CA GLU A 35 -19.95 -38.84 -24.31
C GLU A 35 -20.12 -38.44 -22.85
N ILE A 36 -21.28 -37.85 -22.52
CA ILE A 36 -21.58 -37.34 -21.17
C ILE A 36 -21.53 -38.47 -20.12
N GLU A 37 -21.86 -39.71 -20.48
CA GLU A 37 -21.81 -40.86 -19.58
C GLU A 37 -20.39 -41.15 -19.04
N MET A 38 -19.34 -40.73 -19.74
CA MET A 38 -17.95 -40.86 -19.27
C MET A 38 -17.62 -39.97 -18.06
N LEU A 39 -18.53 -39.07 -17.69
CA LEU A 39 -18.41 -38.20 -16.52
C LEU A 39 -18.95 -38.82 -15.24
N LYS A 40 -19.62 -39.98 -15.32
CA LYS A 40 -20.28 -40.61 -14.18
C LYS A 40 -19.27 -40.95 -13.08
N GLY A 41 -19.57 -40.50 -11.86
CA GLY A 41 -18.72 -40.75 -10.69
C GLY A 41 -17.53 -39.80 -10.54
N LYS A 42 -17.37 -38.83 -11.45
CA LYS A 42 -16.36 -37.76 -11.32
C LYS A 42 -16.91 -36.57 -10.54
N THR A 43 -16.06 -35.93 -9.74
CA THR A 43 -16.31 -34.57 -9.24
C THR A 43 -16.16 -33.62 -10.43
N LEU A 44 -17.15 -32.75 -10.64
CA LEU A 44 -17.19 -31.86 -11.81
C LEU A 44 -16.96 -30.40 -11.39
N GLY A 45 -16.13 -29.68 -12.14
CA GLY A 45 -16.02 -28.23 -12.07
C GLY A 45 -16.65 -27.58 -13.31
N LEU A 46 -17.80 -26.93 -13.17
CA LEU A 46 -18.39 -26.13 -14.25
C LEU A 46 -17.73 -24.76 -14.26
N TYR A 47 -16.92 -24.50 -15.28
CA TYR A 47 -16.12 -23.29 -15.39
C TYR A 47 -16.74 -22.31 -16.38
N PHE A 48 -17.38 -21.27 -15.86
CA PHE A 48 -17.98 -20.18 -16.64
C PHE A 48 -16.93 -19.10 -16.85
N SER A 49 -16.58 -18.85 -18.11
CA SER A 49 -15.48 -17.95 -18.47
C SER A 49 -15.57 -17.46 -19.93
N ALA A 50 -14.77 -16.45 -20.28
CA ALA A 50 -14.67 -15.94 -21.63
C ALA A 50 -13.29 -15.36 -21.94
N ALA A 51 -12.93 -15.35 -23.22
CA ALA A 51 -11.65 -14.84 -23.71
C ALA A 51 -11.51 -13.33 -23.49
N TRP A 52 -12.61 -12.57 -23.54
CA TRP A 52 -12.62 -11.12 -23.37
C TRP A 52 -12.45 -10.68 -21.91
N CYS A 53 -12.62 -11.58 -20.93
CA CYS A 53 -12.54 -11.25 -19.51
C CYS A 53 -11.09 -11.35 -18.98
N GLY A 54 -10.52 -10.20 -18.57
CA GLY A 54 -9.16 -10.15 -18.03
C GLY A 54 -8.95 -10.99 -16.76
N GLN A 55 -9.94 -11.03 -15.85
CA GLN A 55 -9.84 -11.86 -14.64
C GLN A 55 -9.90 -13.35 -14.96
N SER A 56 -10.70 -13.74 -15.96
CA SER A 56 -10.74 -15.11 -16.47
C SER A 56 -9.39 -15.56 -17.02
N GLN A 57 -8.73 -14.72 -17.82
CA GLN A 57 -7.41 -15.00 -18.37
C GLN A 57 -6.33 -15.14 -17.28
N ARG A 58 -6.48 -14.42 -16.16
CA ARG A 58 -5.58 -14.53 -15.00
C ARG A 58 -5.79 -15.81 -14.19
N PHE A 59 -7.05 -16.23 -14.01
CA PHE A 59 -7.38 -17.43 -13.22
C PHE A 59 -7.11 -18.75 -13.96
N THR A 60 -7.33 -18.80 -15.28
CA THR A 60 -7.20 -20.05 -16.06
C THR A 60 -5.87 -20.78 -15.86
N PRO A 61 -4.69 -20.12 -15.88
CA PRO A 61 -3.42 -20.79 -15.62
C PRO A 61 -3.37 -21.53 -14.28
N SER A 62 -3.91 -20.94 -13.20
CA SER A 62 -3.99 -21.57 -11.88
C SER A 62 -4.89 -22.80 -11.89
N LEU A 63 -6.04 -22.73 -12.57
CA LEU A 63 -6.93 -23.88 -12.71
C LEU A 63 -6.31 -24.99 -13.55
N VAL A 64 -5.54 -24.66 -14.60
CA VAL A 64 -4.79 -25.64 -15.41
C VAL A 64 -3.77 -26.39 -14.56
N GLU A 65 -3.01 -25.68 -13.72
CA GLU A 65 -2.03 -26.29 -12.82
C GLU A 65 -2.70 -27.29 -11.87
N VAL A 66 -3.77 -26.87 -11.19
CA VAL A 66 -4.54 -27.72 -10.28
C VAL A 66 -5.18 -28.91 -11.00
N TYR A 67 -5.76 -28.69 -12.18
CA TYR A 67 -6.34 -29.76 -13.00
C TYR A 67 -5.28 -30.80 -13.37
N ASN A 68 -4.11 -30.38 -13.84
CA ASN A 68 -3.04 -31.29 -14.21
C ASN A 68 -2.55 -32.11 -13.03
N GLU A 69 -2.40 -31.49 -11.84
CA GLU A 69 -2.03 -32.21 -10.64
C GLU A 69 -3.07 -33.27 -10.24
N LEU A 70 -4.36 -32.89 -10.26
CA LEU A 70 -5.45 -33.78 -9.88
C LEU A 70 -5.75 -34.86 -10.92
N SER A 71 -5.52 -34.60 -12.21
CA SER A 71 -5.82 -35.53 -13.31
C SER A 71 -5.12 -36.88 -13.17
N SER A 72 -3.98 -36.91 -12.47
CA SER A 72 -3.21 -38.14 -12.20
C SER A 72 -3.55 -38.82 -10.87
N LYS A 73 -4.29 -38.14 -9.98
CA LYS A 73 -4.50 -38.55 -8.57
C LYS A 73 -5.97 -38.68 -8.17
N ALA A 74 -6.89 -38.09 -8.92
CA ALA A 74 -8.30 -37.94 -8.54
C ALA A 74 -9.24 -37.99 -9.75
N ASN A 75 -10.51 -38.35 -9.50
CA ASN A 75 -11.57 -38.33 -10.49
C ASN A 75 -12.19 -36.92 -10.60
N PHE A 76 -11.40 -35.94 -11.02
CA PHE A 76 -11.83 -34.56 -11.22
C PHE A 76 -11.91 -34.23 -12.72
N GLU A 77 -12.99 -33.61 -13.17
CA GLU A 77 -13.14 -33.13 -14.54
C GLU A 77 -13.66 -31.69 -14.56
N VAL A 78 -13.13 -30.86 -15.45
CA VAL A 78 -13.62 -29.49 -15.66
C VAL A 78 -14.41 -29.42 -16.96
N ILE A 79 -15.50 -28.66 -16.95
CA ILE A 79 -16.36 -28.45 -18.10
C ILE A 79 -16.48 -26.95 -18.32
N PHE A 80 -15.86 -26.47 -19.38
CA PHE A 80 -15.89 -25.08 -19.79
C PHE A 80 -17.24 -24.73 -20.42
N VAL A 81 -17.88 -23.71 -19.85
CA VAL A 81 -19.10 -23.08 -20.36
C VAL A 81 -18.71 -21.66 -20.80
N SER A 82 -18.66 -21.45 -22.11
CA SER A 82 -18.16 -20.20 -22.68
C SER A 82 -19.23 -19.12 -22.68
N ALA A 83 -18.85 -17.92 -22.23
CA ALA A 83 -19.60 -16.67 -22.39
C ALA A 83 -19.01 -15.79 -23.51
N ASP A 84 -18.26 -16.38 -24.45
CA ASP A 84 -17.82 -15.68 -25.66
C ASP A 84 -18.99 -15.47 -26.63
N ASP A 85 -19.00 -14.34 -27.34
CA ASP A 85 -20.01 -14.02 -28.36
C ASP A 85 -19.69 -14.64 -29.73
N ASP A 86 -18.46 -15.10 -29.94
CA ASP A 86 -18.01 -15.64 -31.22
C ASP A 86 -17.14 -16.91 -31.08
N GLU A 87 -17.27 -17.79 -32.08
CA GLU A 87 -16.60 -19.10 -32.08
C GLU A 87 -15.07 -19.00 -32.17
N LYS A 88 -14.56 -17.93 -32.79
CA LYS A 88 -13.11 -17.74 -32.95
C LYS A 88 -12.46 -17.41 -31.61
N SER A 89 -13.07 -16.53 -30.81
CA SER A 89 -12.66 -16.21 -29.45
C SER A 89 -12.72 -17.44 -28.55
N PHE A 90 -13.84 -18.18 -28.60
CA PHE A 90 -14.00 -19.46 -27.90
C PHE A 90 -12.86 -20.44 -28.22
N ARG A 91 -12.64 -20.76 -29.51
CA ARG A 91 -11.62 -21.73 -29.94
C ARG A 91 -10.22 -21.31 -29.52
N LYS A 92 -9.89 -20.04 -29.69
CA LYS A 92 -8.57 -19.50 -29.31
C LYS A 92 -8.31 -19.66 -27.81
N TYR A 93 -9.30 -19.36 -26.98
CA TYR A 93 -9.17 -19.46 -25.53
C TYR A 93 -9.18 -20.92 -25.04
N PHE A 94 -10.13 -21.73 -25.54
CA PHE A 94 -10.27 -23.13 -25.20
C PHE A 94 -9.05 -23.98 -25.62
N SER A 95 -8.32 -23.59 -26.67
CA SER A 95 -7.07 -24.27 -27.09
C SER A 95 -5.99 -24.34 -26.00
N LYS A 96 -6.08 -23.47 -24.98
CA LYS A 96 -5.14 -23.42 -23.85
C LYS A 96 -5.58 -24.28 -22.65
N MET A 97 -6.75 -24.91 -22.72
CA MET A 97 -7.37 -25.62 -21.61
C MET A 97 -7.32 -27.14 -21.83
N PRO A 98 -6.91 -27.95 -20.84
CA PRO A 98 -6.76 -29.40 -21.00
C PRO A 98 -8.07 -30.21 -20.83
N TRP A 99 -9.19 -29.53 -20.53
CA TRP A 99 -10.46 -30.13 -20.12
C TRP A 99 -11.54 -30.05 -21.22
N LEU A 100 -12.79 -30.41 -20.87
CA LEU A 100 -13.91 -30.48 -21.81
C LEU A 100 -14.65 -29.15 -21.90
N ALA A 101 -15.42 -28.93 -22.98
CA ALA A 101 -16.28 -27.78 -23.15
C ALA A 101 -17.68 -28.17 -23.67
N VAL A 102 -18.69 -27.39 -23.27
CA VAL A 102 -19.98 -27.39 -23.96
C VAL A 102 -19.75 -26.87 -25.39
N PRO A 103 -20.26 -27.53 -26.45
CA PRO A 103 -20.12 -27.03 -27.81
C PRO A 103 -20.58 -25.57 -27.94
N PHE A 104 -19.78 -24.73 -28.60
CA PHE A 104 -20.12 -23.31 -28.76
C PHE A 104 -21.48 -23.10 -29.47
N SER A 105 -21.78 -23.97 -30.43
CA SER A 105 -23.05 -24.01 -31.16
C SER A 105 -24.26 -24.36 -30.30
N ASP A 106 -24.06 -24.98 -29.14
CA ASP A 106 -25.13 -25.34 -28.21
C ASP A 106 -25.39 -24.19 -27.24
N LEU A 107 -25.98 -23.12 -27.77
CA LEU A 107 -26.33 -21.92 -26.99
C LEU A 107 -27.37 -22.24 -25.90
N GLU A 108 -28.37 -23.06 -26.23
CA GLU A 108 -29.43 -23.45 -25.30
C GLU A 108 -28.88 -24.10 -24.03
N ARG A 109 -27.93 -25.04 -24.16
CA ARG A 109 -27.32 -25.67 -22.99
C ARG A 109 -26.45 -24.70 -22.19
N ARG A 110 -25.73 -23.79 -22.86
CA ARG A 110 -24.92 -22.78 -22.16
C ARG A 110 -25.82 -21.85 -21.35
N ASP A 111 -26.88 -21.32 -21.95
CA ASP A 111 -27.84 -20.44 -21.30
C ASP A 111 -28.60 -21.17 -20.17
N HIS A 112 -28.93 -22.44 -20.37
CA HIS A 112 -29.56 -23.28 -19.34
C HIS A 112 -28.65 -23.44 -18.12
N LEU A 113 -27.37 -23.78 -18.31
CA LEU A 113 -26.41 -23.94 -17.22
C LEU A 113 -26.16 -22.62 -16.50
N ASP A 114 -26.01 -21.51 -17.24
CA ASP A 114 -25.84 -20.18 -16.68
C ASP A 114 -27.02 -19.79 -15.77
N SER A 115 -28.25 -19.99 -16.27
CA SER A 115 -29.49 -19.72 -15.54
C SER A 115 -29.68 -20.64 -14.33
N LEU A 116 -29.40 -21.94 -14.49
CA LEU A 116 -29.60 -22.95 -13.44
C LEU A 116 -28.76 -22.67 -12.20
N PHE A 117 -27.57 -22.12 -12.40
CA PHE A 117 -26.65 -21.79 -11.32
C PHE A 117 -26.59 -20.30 -10.97
N GLU A 118 -27.48 -19.49 -11.54
CA GLU A 118 -27.56 -18.05 -11.31
C GLU A 118 -26.20 -17.34 -11.43
N VAL A 119 -25.47 -17.61 -12.51
CA VAL A 119 -24.12 -17.05 -12.73
C VAL A 119 -24.19 -15.52 -12.81
N ARG A 120 -23.55 -14.83 -11.87
CA ARG A 120 -23.62 -13.35 -11.77
C ARG A 120 -22.41 -12.63 -12.35
N GLY A 121 -21.35 -13.38 -12.66
CA GLY A 121 -20.11 -12.84 -13.20
C GLY A 121 -19.10 -13.94 -13.51
N ILE A 122 -18.09 -13.59 -14.30
CA ILE A 122 -17.02 -14.50 -14.70
C ILE A 122 -15.64 -13.96 -14.29
N PRO A 123 -14.66 -14.81 -13.91
CA PRO A 123 -14.77 -16.27 -13.86
C PRO A 123 -15.62 -16.78 -12.69
N GLN A 124 -16.39 -17.84 -12.92
CA GLN A 124 -17.07 -18.60 -11.87
C GLN A 124 -16.80 -20.10 -12.05
N LEU A 125 -16.51 -20.80 -10.96
CA LEU A 125 -16.22 -22.24 -10.96
C LEU A 125 -17.13 -22.91 -9.94
N ILE A 126 -18.08 -23.70 -10.44
CA ILE A 126 -19.06 -24.41 -9.62
C ILE A 126 -18.62 -25.85 -9.48
N ILE A 127 -18.56 -26.33 -8.24
CA ILE A 127 -18.15 -27.70 -7.94
C ILE A 127 -19.39 -28.55 -7.67
N LEU A 128 -19.47 -29.68 -8.37
CA LEU A 128 -20.44 -30.74 -8.14
C LEU A 128 -19.71 -32.00 -7.64
N ASP A 129 -20.31 -32.69 -6.68
CA ASP A 129 -19.76 -33.94 -6.17
C ASP A 129 -19.85 -35.09 -7.20
N LYS A 130 -19.34 -36.26 -6.84
CA LYS A 130 -19.37 -37.47 -7.69
C LYS A 130 -20.77 -37.96 -8.10
N ASN A 131 -21.82 -37.52 -7.39
CA ASN A 131 -23.21 -37.81 -7.68
C ASN A 131 -23.88 -36.67 -8.46
N GLY A 132 -23.14 -35.59 -8.75
CA GLY A 132 -23.62 -34.38 -9.40
C GLY A 132 -24.33 -33.41 -8.46
N LYS A 133 -24.30 -33.62 -7.14
CA LYS A 133 -24.90 -32.68 -6.19
C LYS A 133 -24.04 -31.42 -6.09
N PHE A 134 -24.71 -30.26 -6.03
CA PHE A 134 -24.05 -28.98 -5.76
C PHE A 134 -23.22 -29.05 -4.47
N SER A 135 -21.94 -28.68 -4.58
CA SER A 135 -21.00 -28.58 -3.46
C SER A 135 -20.73 -27.11 -3.10
N THR A 136 -20.30 -26.30 -4.06
CA THR A 136 -19.99 -24.88 -3.85
C THR A 136 -19.94 -24.11 -5.17
N ASP A 137 -20.20 -22.81 -5.11
CA ASP A 137 -19.97 -21.82 -6.17
C ASP A 137 -18.69 -20.99 -5.96
N SER A 138 -17.99 -21.17 -4.84
CA SER A 138 -16.72 -20.50 -4.48
C SER A 138 -15.48 -21.22 -5.02
N GLY A 139 -15.62 -22.04 -6.07
CA GLY A 139 -14.53 -22.87 -6.58
C GLY A 139 -13.32 -22.05 -7.05
N VAL A 140 -13.53 -20.84 -7.56
CA VAL A 140 -12.44 -19.93 -7.96
C VAL A 140 -11.58 -19.58 -6.75
N ASP A 141 -12.22 -19.16 -5.66
CA ASP A 141 -11.53 -18.77 -4.42
C ASP A 141 -10.80 -19.98 -3.82
N PHE A 142 -11.45 -21.13 -3.78
CA PHE A 142 -10.83 -22.34 -3.22
C PHE A 142 -9.63 -22.83 -4.04
N VAL A 143 -9.67 -22.71 -5.37
CA VAL A 143 -8.52 -23.04 -6.24
C VAL A 143 -7.38 -22.05 -6.04
N LEU A 144 -7.67 -20.74 -6.00
CA LEU A 144 -6.67 -19.70 -5.76
C LEU A 144 -6.05 -19.77 -4.35
N GLU A 145 -6.82 -20.22 -3.36
CA GLU A 145 -6.37 -20.28 -1.97
C GLU A 145 -5.70 -21.61 -1.63
N PHE A 146 -6.26 -22.75 -2.04
CA PHE A 146 -5.80 -24.06 -1.58
C PHE A 146 -5.17 -24.92 -2.67
N GLY A 147 -5.25 -24.53 -3.94
CA GLY A 147 -4.73 -25.32 -5.05
C GLY A 147 -5.32 -26.73 -5.07
N ALA A 148 -4.52 -27.74 -5.41
CA ALA A 148 -4.96 -29.14 -5.45
C ALA A 148 -5.30 -29.73 -4.06
N GLU A 149 -4.74 -29.19 -2.98
CA GLU A 149 -5.05 -29.65 -1.61
C GLU A 149 -6.51 -29.37 -1.22
N GLY A 150 -7.13 -28.38 -1.86
CA GLY A 150 -8.54 -28.05 -1.69
C GLY A 150 -9.49 -29.17 -2.13
N TYR A 151 -9.06 -30.10 -3.00
CA TYR A 151 -9.91 -31.19 -3.50
C TYR A 151 -10.47 -32.05 -2.35
N PRO A 152 -11.79 -32.39 -2.35
CA PRO A 152 -12.78 -32.21 -3.43
C PRO A 152 -13.51 -30.85 -3.46
N PHE A 153 -12.93 -29.81 -2.87
CA PHE A 153 -13.45 -28.44 -2.80
C PHE A 153 -14.83 -28.36 -2.14
N THR A 154 -15.07 -29.24 -1.16
CA THR A 154 -16.25 -29.18 -0.29
C THR A 154 -16.02 -28.17 0.83
N VAL A 155 -17.08 -27.54 1.31
CA VAL A 155 -17.01 -26.62 2.45
C VAL A 155 -16.31 -27.28 3.63
N ASP A 156 -16.65 -28.53 3.97
CA ASP A 156 -16.00 -29.27 5.08
C ASP A 156 -14.49 -29.44 4.88
N LYS A 157 -14.05 -29.77 3.66
CA LYS A 157 -12.62 -29.93 3.35
C LYS A 157 -11.88 -28.60 3.49
N ILE A 158 -12.48 -27.52 3.01
CA ILE A 158 -11.91 -26.17 3.12
C ILE A 158 -11.88 -25.71 4.58
N THR A 159 -12.96 -25.91 5.34
CA THR A 159 -13.00 -25.63 6.78
C THR A 159 -11.94 -26.44 7.53
N GLN A 160 -11.72 -27.70 7.17
CA GLN A 160 -10.63 -28.50 7.74
C GLN A 160 -9.25 -27.89 7.46
N LEU A 161 -8.98 -27.48 6.22
CA LEU A 161 -7.70 -26.84 5.84
C LEU A 161 -7.51 -25.52 6.59
N LEU A 162 -8.54 -24.68 6.66
CA LEU A 162 -8.51 -23.43 7.41
C LEU A 162 -8.22 -23.65 8.90
N ASN A 163 -8.85 -24.66 9.51
CA ASN A 163 -8.57 -25.02 10.90
C ASN A 163 -7.13 -25.52 11.10
N GLN A 164 -6.60 -26.30 10.14
CA GLN A 164 -5.21 -26.74 10.17
C GLN A 164 -4.24 -25.55 10.03
N GLU A 165 -4.52 -24.60 9.13
CA GLU A 165 -3.75 -23.38 8.99
C GLU A 165 -3.84 -22.50 10.25
N ALA A 166 -4.99 -22.41 10.91
CA ALA A 166 -5.16 -21.68 12.17
C ALA A 166 -4.36 -22.32 13.34
N VAL A 167 -4.34 -23.65 13.43
CA VAL A 167 -3.50 -24.36 14.40
C VAL A 167 -2.02 -24.19 14.08
N ALA A 168 -1.64 -24.21 12.80
CA ALA A 168 -0.27 -23.97 12.37
C ALA A 168 0.19 -22.52 12.63
N ARG A 169 -0.71 -21.55 12.56
CA ARG A 169 -0.50 -20.17 13.01
C ARG A 169 -0.27 -20.09 14.51
N MET A 170 -1.04 -20.84 15.30
CA MET A 170 -0.90 -20.86 16.76
C MET A 170 0.44 -21.49 17.20
N ASN A 171 0.91 -22.50 16.47
CA ASN A 171 2.17 -23.20 16.70
C ASN A 171 3.27 -22.74 15.73
N GLU A 172 3.31 -21.42 15.46
CA GLU A 172 4.17 -20.80 14.45
C GLU A 172 5.60 -21.37 14.45
N SER A 173 6.04 -21.82 13.28
CA SER A 173 7.38 -22.36 13.07
C SER A 173 7.86 -21.97 11.67
N LEU A 174 9.18 -21.95 11.46
CA LEU A 174 9.72 -21.69 10.13
C LEU A 174 9.18 -22.67 9.08
N ARG A 175 8.98 -23.95 9.46
CA ARG A 175 8.41 -24.95 8.55
C ARG A 175 6.96 -24.65 8.19
N SER A 176 6.12 -24.26 9.15
CA SER A 176 4.71 -23.93 8.83
C SER A 176 4.60 -22.67 7.95
N ILE A 177 5.59 -21.78 8.00
CA ILE A 177 5.69 -20.58 7.15
C ILE A 177 6.34 -20.87 5.78
N MET A 178 7.30 -21.79 5.68
CA MET A 178 8.13 -21.92 4.48
C MET A 178 7.99 -23.26 3.73
N VAL A 179 7.31 -24.26 4.29
CA VAL A 179 7.13 -25.57 3.63
C VAL A 179 5.70 -25.70 3.10
N SER A 180 5.56 -26.33 1.92
CA SER A 180 4.29 -26.76 1.34
C SER A 180 4.31 -28.29 1.13
N SER A 181 3.16 -28.87 0.79
CA SER A 181 3.08 -30.30 0.43
C SER A 181 3.96 -30.67 -0.77
N SER A 182 4.25 -29.71 -1.65
CA SER A 182 5.02 -29.87 -2.89
C SER A 182 6.47 -29.39 -2.79
N ARG A 183 6.86 -28.65 -1.74
CA ARG A 183 8.20 -28.06 -1.62
C ARG A 183 8.65 -27.88 -0.16
N ASP A 184 9.87 -28.30 0.12
CA ASP A 184 10.58 -28.14 1.39
C ASP A 184 11.95 -27.44 1.28
N PHE A 185 12.26 -26.80 0.14
CA PHE A 185 13.55 -26.15 -0.14
C PHE A 185 13.42 -24.68 -0.56
N VAL A 186 14.42 -23.85 -0.29
CA VAL A 186 14.64 -22.53 -0.93
C VAL A 186 15.70 -22.65 -2.02
N ILE A 187 15.89 -21.62 -2.83
CA ILE A 187 16.95 -21.61 -3.86
C ILE A 187 18.01 -20.53 -3.59
N THR A 188 19.26 -20.82 -3.97
CA THR A 188 20.34 -19.83 -3.98
C THR A 188 20.28 -18.94 -5.23
N SER A 189 21.14 -17.92 -5.30
CA SER A 189 21.28 -17.08 -6.51
C SER A 189 21.72 -17.85 -7.77
N LYS A 190 22.25 -19.07 -7.59
CA LYS A 190 22.62 -19.99 -8.67
C LYS A 190 21.52 -21.02 -9.00
N GLY A 191 20.38 -20.98 -8.30
CA GLY A 191 19.28 -21.93 -8.46
C GLY A 191 19.50 -23.27 -7.75
N GLU A 192 20.50 -23.38 -6.86
CA GLU A 192 20.74 -24.59 -6.08
C GLU A 192 19.68 -24.71 -4.99
N LYS A 193 19.15 -25.91 -4.79
CA LYS A 193 18.11 -26.18 -3.79
C LYS A 193 18.73 -26.42 -2.42
N VAL A 194 18.23 -25.69 -1.42
CA VAL A 194 18.66 -25.79 -0.02
C VAL A 194 17.44 -26.13 0.84
N PRO A 195 17.44 -27.24 1.60
CA PRO A 195 16.34 -27.59 2.49
C PRO A 195 16.02 -26.47 3.49
N VAL A 196 14.73 -26.18 3.71
CA VAL A 196 14.26 -25.20 4.72
C VAL A 196 14.76 -25.57 6.13
N ALA A 197 14.98 -26.86 6.39
CA ALA A 197 15.55 -27.34 7.65
C ALA A 197 16.94 -26.72 7.97
N GLU A 198 17.73 -26.33 6.97
CA GLU A 198 19.04 -25.69 7.17
C GLU A 198 18.94 -24.21 7.61
N LEU A 199 17.74 -23.64 7.55
CA LEU A 199 17.44 -22.29 8.02
C LEU A 199 16.91 -22.29 9.47
N GLU A 200 16.50 -23.45 10.01
CA GLU A 200 15.97 -23.55 11.37
C GLU A 200 17.03 -23.12 12.42
N GLY A 201 16.58 -22.41 13.46
CA GLY A 201 17.47 -21.87 14.50
C GLY A 201 18.27 -20.62 14.11
N LYS A 202 18.04 -20.07 12.90
CA LYS A 202 18.58 -18.77 12.46
C LYS A 202 17.49 -17.70 12.53
N VAL A 203 17.89 -16.43 12.58
CA VAL A 203 16.97 -15.30 12.36
C VAL A 203 16.74 -15.19 10.85
N ILE A 204 15.49 -15.20 10.42
CA ILE A 204 15.12 -15.18 9.00
C ILE A 204 14.41 -13.88 8.65
N GLY A 205 14.92 -13.16 7.65
CA GLY A 205 14.22 -12.05 7.02
C GLY A 205 13.44 -12.52 5.80
N LEU A 206 12.10 -12.45 5.82
CA LEU A 206 11.29 -12.67 4.63
C LEU A 206 11.14 -11.35 3.89
N TYR A 207 11.84 -11.23 2.76
CA TYR A 207 11.92 -9.99 2.02
C TYR A 207 10.93 -9.99 0.84
N PHE A 208 9.83 -9.27 0.99
CA PHE A 208 8.84 -9.05 -0.06
C PHE A 208 9.27 -7.88 -0.94
N SER A 209 9.47 -8.15 -2.22
CA SER A 209 10.00 -7.17 -3.17
C SER A 209 9.36 -7.28 -4.55
N LEU A 210 9.31 -6.14 -5.23
CA LEU A 210 8.92 -5.99 -6.64
C LEU A 210 10.04 -5.26 -7.35
N SER A 211 10.67 -5.91 -8.34
CA SER A 211 11.91 -5.44 -8.95
C SER A 211 11.77 -4.13 -9.72
N SER A 212 10.58 -3.86 -10.23
CA SER A 212 10.25 -2.60 -10.93
C SER A 212 9.87 -1.44 -10.00
N TYR A 213 9.78 -1.67 -8.68
CA TYR A 213 9.32 -0.65 -7.75
C TYR A 213 10.47 0.18 -7.17
N GLU A 214 10.43 1.50 -7.36
CA GLU A 214 11.52 2.43 -7.01
C GLU A 214 11.96 2.32 -5.54
N ARG A 215 11.01 2.15 -4.61
CA ARG A 215 11.35 1.99 -3.19
C ARG A 215 12.11 0.69 -2.92
N CYS A 216 11.78 -0.39 -3.63
CA CYS A 216 12.53 -1.64 -3.55
C CYS A 216 13.94 -1.50 -4.14
N ILE A 217 14.05 -0.82 -5.29
CA ILE A 217 15.34 -0.51 -5.93
C ILE A 217 16.23 0.29 -4.97
N ALA A 218 15.69 1.31 -4.29
CA ALA A 218 16.43 2.12 -3.34
C ALA A 218 16.79 1.38 -2.02
N PHE A 219 15.96 0.42 -1.61
CA PHE A 219 16.14 -0.31 -0.34
C PHE A 219 17.09 -1.50 -0.46
N THR A 220 17.02 -2.26 -1.56
CA THR A 220 17.78 -3.51 -1.73
C THR A 220 19.29 -3.34 -1.45
N PRO A 221 19.99 -2.30 -1.96
CA PRO A 221 21.41 -2.11 -1.68
C PRO A 221 21.71 -1.90 -0.19
N LYS A 222 20.81 -1.24 0.55
CA LYS A 222 20.97 -1.04 2.01
C LYS A 222 20.81 -2.35 2.77
N LEU A 223 19.88 -3.19 2.33
CA LEU A 223 19.67 -4.51 2.93
C LEU A 223 20.86 -5.44 2.64
N VAL A 224 21.44 -5.39 1.43
CA VAL A 224 22.68 -6.11 1.10
C VAL A 224 23.83 -5.70 2.02
N ASP A 225 24.08 -4.39 2.17
CA ASP A 225 25.13 -3.88 3.08
C ASP A 225 24.91 -4.34 4.54
N ALA A 226 23.67 -4.28 5.02
CA ALA A 226 23.34 -4.76 6.36
C ALA A 226 23.57 -6.27 6.51
N TYR A 227 23.13 -7.06 5.52
CA TYR A 227 23.31 -8.51 5.50
C TYR A 227 24.80 -8.90 5.51
N GLU A 228 25.60 -8.33 4.61
CA GLU A 228 27.05 -8.64 4.51
C GLU A 228 27.78 -8.30 5.81
N LYS A 229 27.45 -7.17 6.45
CA LYS A 229 28.02 -6.80 7.75
C LYS A 229 27.65 -7.77 8.87
N LEU A 230 26.44 -8.32 8.87
CA LEU A 230 26.03 -9.36 9.81
C LEU A 230 26.76 -10.68 9.53
N LYS A 231 26.89 -11.08 8.26
CA LYS A 231 27.65 -12.27 7.87
C LYS A 231 29.12 -12.16 8.24
N ALA A 232 29.75 -11.00 8.04
CA ALA A 232 31.13 -10.74 8.43
C ALA A 232 31.36 -10.84 9.95
N LYS A 233 30.33 -10.58 10.75
CA LYS A 233 30.34 -10.75 12.22
C LYS A 233 30.03 -12.18 12.68
N GLY A 234 29.73 -13.10 11.76
CA GLY A 234 29.35 -14.47 12.08
C GLY A 234 27.92 -14.61 12.60
N GLU A 235 27.07 -13.61 12.40
CA GLU A 235 25.69 -13.63 12.86
C GLU A 235 24.84 -14.64 12.09
N LYS A 236 23.91 -15.29 12.79
CA LYS A 236 23.00 -16.30 12.23
C LYS A 236 21.77 -15.63 11.61
N PHE A 237 21.99 -14.76 10.62
CA PHE A 237 20.94 -14.08 9.88
C PHE A 237 20.91 -14.57 8.43
N GLU A 238 19.74 -14.98 7.94
CA GLU A 238 19.50 -15.32 6.55
C GLU A 238 18.28 -14.57 6.01
N ILE A 239 18.27 -14.32 4.71
CA ILE A 239 17.13 -13.68 4.04
C ILE A 239 16.55 -14.66 3.02
N VAL A 240 15.22 -14.68 2.91
CA VAL A 240 14.51 -15.34 1.82
C VAL A 240 13.70 -14.31 1.05
N LEU A 241 14.08 -14.09 -0.20
CA LEU A 241 13.37 -13.24 -1.14
C LEU A 241 12.05 -13.90 -1.56
N ILE A 242 10.96 -13.15 -1.37
CA ILE A 242 9.63 -13.45 -1.87
C ILE A 242 9.34 -12.41 -2.95
N ALA A 243 9.69 -12.78 -4.19
CA ALA A 243 9.51 -11.90 -5.34
C ALA A 243 8.04 -11.87 -5.77
N ILE A 244 7.52 -10.66 -5.94
CA ILE A 244 6.15 -10.39 -6.39
C ILE A 244 6.10 -10.25 -7.92
N ASP A 245 7.27 -10.13 -8.56
CA ASP A 245 7.42 -10.06 -10.01
C ASP A 245 6.71 -11.23 -10.71
N GLN A 246 5.90 -10.88 -11.71
CA GLN A 246 5.20 -11.85 -12.57
C GLN A 246 6.04 -12.23 -13.81
N ASP A 247 7.17 -11.54 -14.00
CA ASP A 247 8.12 -11.70 -15.09
C ASP A 247 9.33 -12.51 -14.61
N GLU A 248 9.62 -13.61 -15.32
CA GLU A 248 10.67 -14.54 -14.95
C GLU A 248 12.08 -13.95 -15.13
N GLU A 249 12.27 -13.06 -16.10
CA GLU A 249 13.58 -12.45 -16.35
C GLU A 249 13.88 -11.37 -15.30
N LEU A 250 12.89 -10.56 -14.93
CA LEU A 250 13.03 -9.63 -13.80
C LEU A 250 13.32 -10.37 -12.50
N TYR A 251 12.64 -11.49 -12.24
CA TYR A 251 12.91 -12.36 -11.10
C TYR A 251 14.37 -12.87 -11.09
N LYS A 252 14.85 -13.39 -12.23
CA LYS A 252 16.23 -13.90 -12.35
C LYS A 252 17.25 -12.79 -12.16
N GLU A 253 16.99 -11.60 -12.69
CA GLU A 253 17.86 -10.43 -12.52
C GLU A 253 17.95 -10.01 -11.05
N ALA A 254 16.81 -9.90 -10.36
CA ALA A 254 16.78 -9.60 -8.94
C ALA A 254 17.54 -10.62 -8.10
N LEU A 255 17.39 -11.91 -8.41
CA LEU A 255 18.06 -13.00 -7.71
C LEU A 255 19.58 -13.04 -7.93
N ARG A 256 20.07 -12.65 -9.12
CA ARG A 256 21.52 -12.60 -9.42
C ARG A 256 22.28 -11.57 -8.59
N ASN A 257 21.59 -10.51 -8.17
CA ASN A 257 22.19 -9.35 -7.53
C ASN A 257 22.13 -9.38 -6.00
N VAL A 258 21.72 -10.51 -5.39
CA VAL A 258 21.55 -10.62 -3.94
C VAL A 258 22.30 -11.83 -3.37
N PRO A 259 22.85 -11.71 -2.13
CA PRO A 259 23.67 -12.77 -1.53
C PRO A 259 22.86 -13.82 -0.74
N TRP A 260 21.54 -13.79 -0.82
CA TRP A 260 20.64 -14.58 0.02
C TRP A 260 19.74 -15.53 -0.79
N PHE A 261 18.84 -16.25 -0.10
CA PHE A 261 17.97 -17.25 -0.71
C PHE A 261 16.70 -16.64 -1.31
N ALA A 262 15.98 -17.40 -2.12
CA ALA A 262 14.66 -17.03 -2.63
C ALA A 262 13.69 -18.21 -2.64
N LEU A 263 12.39 -17.92 -2.63
CA LEU A 263 11.40 -18.88 -3.10
C LEU A 263 11.48 -19.00 -4.63
N PRO A 264 11.29 -20.21 -5.21
CA PRO A 264 11.24 -20.39 -6.65
C PRO A 264 10.23 -19.47 -7.34
N PHE A 265 10.50 -19.14 -8.61
CA PHE A 265 9.57 -18.35 -9.42
C PHE A 265 8.19 -19.04 -9.48
N ARG A 266 7.13 -18.27 -9.26
CA ARG A 266 5.73 -18.74 -9.18
C ARG A 266 5.45 -19.80 -8.12
N ASP A 267 6.21 -19.80 -7.03
CA ASP A 267 5.85 -20.62 -5.88
C ASP A 267 4.47 -20.21 -5.32
N ASN A 268 3.56 -21.18 -5.18
CA ASN A 268 2.20 -20.93 -4.69
C ASN A 268 2.14 -20.39 -3.25
N ARG A 269 3.24 -20.49 -2.49
CA ARG A 269 3.34 -19.90 -1.15
C ARG A 269 3.52 -18.38 -1.20
N CYS A 270 4.00 -17.78 -2.29
CA CYS A 270 4.20 -16.33 -2.35
C CYS A 270 2.91 -15.57 -2.02
N ASP A 271 1.80 -15.89 -2.71
CA ASP A 271 0.49 -15.25 -2.47
C ASP A 271 -0.10 -15.61 -1.10
N LYS A 272 0.17 -16.83 -0.59
CA LYS A 272 -0.22 -17.20 0.77
C LYS A 272 0.53 -16.38 1.81
N LEU A 273 1.82 -16.13 1.62
CA LEU A 273 2.65 -15.37 2.55
C LEU A 273 2.30 -13.89 2.54
N ILE A 274 2.01 -13.31 1.38
CA ILE A 274 1.49 -11.93 1.26
C ILE A 274 0.22 -11.77 2.11
N ARG A 275 -0.72 -12.72 2.03
CA ARG A 275 -1.95 -12.73 2.83
C ARG A 275 -1.68 -13.02 4.32
N TYR A 276 -0.81 -13.98 4.62
CA TYR A 276 -0.47 -14.39 5.98
C TYR A 276 0.12 -13.24 6.80
N PHE A 277 1.04 -12.47 6.20
CA PHE A 277 1.70 -11.34 6.85
C PHE A 277 1.01 -10.00 6.58
N GLU A 278 -0.17 -10.00 5.94
CA GLU A 278 -0.95 -8.80 5.61
C GLU A 278 -0.11 -7.72 4.91
N VAL A 279 0.73 -8.16 3.95
CA VAL A 279 1.67 -7.27 3.26
C VAL A 279 0.90 -6.28 2.40
N SER A 280 0.85 -5.03 2.86
CA SER A 280 0.11 -3.92 2.22
C SER A 280 1.03 -2.87 1.59
N THR A 281 2.33 -2.92 1.87
CA THR A 281 3.32 -1.95 1.38
C THR A 281 4.60 -2.65 0.95
N LEU A 282 5.37 -2.00 0.08
CA LEU A 282 6.68 -2.47 -0.35
C LEU A 282 7.73 -1.36 -0.20
N PRO A 283 9.01 -1.72 0.04
CA PRO A 283 9.48 -3.05 0.46
C PRO A 283 8.93 -3.46 1.84
N THR A 284 8.73 -4.76 2.06
CA THR A 284 8.41 -5.31 3.39
C THR A 284 9.44 -6.36 3.78
N LEU A 285 9.99 -6.24 4.99
CA LEU A 285 10.93 -7.20 5.57
C LEU A 285 10.37 -7.72 6.89
N VAL A 286 9.73 -8.89 6.85
CA VAL A 286 9.24 -9.60 8.06
C VAL A 286 10.42 -10.29 8.72
N ILE A 287 10.52 -10.25 10.04
CA ILE A 287 11.55 -10.95 10.79
C ILE A 287 10.94 -12.13 11.55
N ILE A 288 11.49 -13.32 11.29
CA ILE A 288 11.21 -14.56 12.01
C ILE A 288 12.39 -14.84 12.95
N GLY A 289 12.09 -15.05 14.22
CA GLY A 289 13.06 -15.38 15.26
C GLY A 289 13.63 -16.79 15.12
N GLN A 290 14.65 -17.09 15.91
CA GLN A 290 15.29 -18.42 15.93
C GLN A 290 14.34 -19.54 16.39
N ASP A 291 13.30 -19.19 17.14
CA ASP A 291 12.23 -20.09 17.58
C ASP A 291 11.17 -20.34 16.48
N GLY A 292 11.30 -19.68 15.33
CA GLY A 292 10.38 -19.79 14.20
C GLY A 292 9.16 -18.88 14.30
N LYS A 293 9.06 -18.03 15.34
CA LYS A 293 7.95 -17.07 15.51
C LYS A 293 8.24 -15.73 14.86
N THR A 294 7.20 -15.02 14.47
CA THR A 294 7.34 -13.67 13.93
C THR A 294 7.72 -12.69 15.05
N LEU A 295 8.87 -12.03 14.90
CA LEU A 295 9.32 -10.94 15.78
C LEU A 295 8.75 -9.60 15.35
N HIS A 296 8.79 -9.30 14.05
CA HIS A 296 8.31 -8.04 13.50
C HIS A 296 7.69 -8.24 12.11
N SER A 297 6.56 -7.57 11.86
CA SER A 297 5.83 -7.64 10.58
C SER A 297 6.48 -6.81 9.48
N ASN A 298 7.20 -5.74 9.79
CA ASN A 298 8.01 -5.01 8.80
C ASN A 298 9.11 -4.16 9.45
N VAL A 299 10.37 -4.50 9.22
CA VAL A 299 11.53 -3.72 9.70
C VAL A 299 12.27 -2.96 8.59
N ALA A 300 11.71 -2.87 7.39
CA ALA A 300 12.39 -2.27 6.24
C ALA A 300 12.86 -0.83 6.52
N ASN A 301 12.03 0.01 7.17
CA ASN A 301 12.42 1.38 7.53
C ASN A 301 13.59 1.41 8.52
N ALA A 302 13.55 0.56 9.56
CA ALA A 302 14.61 0.51 10.55
C ALA A 302 15.95 0.08 9.93
N VAL A 303 15.94 -0.88 9.01
CA VAL A 303 17.15 -1.27 8.26
C VAL A 303 17.58 -0.16 7.30
N ALA A 304 16.64 0.54 6.66
CA ALA A 304 16.95 1.62 5.74
C ALA A 304 17.60 2.85 6.42
N GLU A 305 17.30 3.05 7.71
CA GLU A 305 17.79 4.16 8.53
C GLU A 305 19.04 3.78 9.35
N HIS A 306 19.07 2.59 9.93
CA HIS A 306 20.09 2.17 10.90
C HIS A 306 20.97 1.00 10.41
N GLY A 307 20.77 0.50 9.19
CA GLY A 307 21.53 -0.61 8.62
C GLY A 307 21.34 -1.90 9.44
N PHE A 308 22.46 -2.51 9.85
CA PHE A 308 22.45 -3.75 10.64
C PHE A 308 22.21 -3.54 12.15
N LEU A 309 22.21 -2.31 12.65
CA LEU A 309 22.09 -2.02 14.09
C LEU A 309 20.81 -2.55 14.77
N PRO A 310 19.65 -2.65 14.10
CA PRO A 310 18.45 -3.21 14.71
C PRO A 310 18.57 -4.71 15.03
N TYR A 311 19.52 -5.45 14.45
CA TYR A 311 19.74 -6.86 14.78
C TYR A 311 20.08 -7.05 16.27
N PRO A 312 19.51 -8.06 16.97
CA PRO A 312 18.73 -9.20 16.47
C PRO A 312 17.22 -8.95 16.32
N PHE A 313 16.81 -7.70 16.16
CA PHE A 313 15.41 -7.27 15.99
C PHE A 313 14.55 -7.65 17.20
N THR A 314 15.07 -7.35 18.40
CA THR A 314 14.33 -7.48 19.66
C THR A 314 13.77 -6.12 20.06
N GLU A 315 12.67 -6.14 20.81
CA GLU A 315 12.08 -4.94 21.42
C GLU A 315 13.11 -4.13 22.22
N GLU A 316 14.01 -4.80 22.94
CA GLU A 316 15.10 -4.17 23.68
C GLU A 316 16.07 -3.40 22.75
N LYS A 317 16.41 -3.98 21.59
CA LYS A 317 17.30 -3.33 20.63
C LYS A 317 16.64 -2.13 19.97
N PHE A 318 15.35 -2.23 19.65
CA PHE A 318 14.58 -1.09 19.16
C PHE A 318 14.46 0.02 20.21
N ALA A 319 14.26 -0.33 21.48
CA ALA A 319 14.24 0.63 22.58
C ALA A 319 15.61 1.31 22.78
N GLU A 320 16.72 0.60 22.59
CA GLU A 320 18.07 1.18 22.58
C GLU A 320 18.25 2.20 21.44
N LEU A 321 17.85 1.84 20.22
CA LEU A 321 17.92 2.74 19.07
C LEU A 321 17.06 3.99 19.26
N ALA A 322 15.85 3.83 19.80
CA ALA A 322 14.97 4.94 20.13
C ALA A 322 15.59 5.89 21.17
N LYS A 323 16.31 5.37 22.17
CA LYS A 323 17.06 6.19 23.14
C LYS A 323 18.20 6.96 22.48
N ILE A 324 18.93 6.33 21.56
CA ILE A 324 20.01 6.98 20.81
C ILE A 324 19.44 8.10 19.95
N GLU A 325 18.33 7.87 19.26
CA GLU A 325 17.71 8.88 18.40
C GLU A 325 17.16 10.04 19.23
N LYS A 326 16.47 9.75 20.33
CA LYS A 326 16.02 10.78 21.28
C LYS A 326 17.19 11.61 21.83
N ALA A 327 18.30 10.96 22.19
CA ALA A 327 19.49 11.67 22.66
C ALA A 327 20.11 12.57 21.58
N LYS A 328 20.06 12.17 20.30
CA LYS A 328 20.49 13.03 19.18
C LYS A 328 19.55 14.21 18.96
N GLU A 329 18.24 14.01 19.10
CA GLU A 329 17.25 15.10 19.04
C GLU A 329 17.44 16.10 20.19
N GLU A 330 17.68 15.60 21.41
CA GLU A 330 17.96 16.43 22.58
C GLU A 330 19.30 17.18 22.48
N ALA A 331 20.29 16.59 21.80
CA ALA A 331 21.59 17.20 21.52
C ALA A 331 21.60 18.06 20.24
N GLN A 332 20.47 18.17 19.53
CA GLN A 332 20.39 18.95 18.32
C GLN A 332 20.63 20.44 18.61
N THR A 333 21.52 21.04 17.83
CA THR A 333 21.69 22.49 17.77
C THR A 333 21.40 23.02 16.37
N LEU A 334 21.27 24.34 16.22
CA LEU A 334 21.09 24.96 14.91
C LEU A 334 22.26 24.64 13.97
N GLU A 335 23.48 24.68 14.49
CA GLU A 335 24.70 24.39 13.74
C GLU A 335 24.75 22.94 13.29
N SER A 336 24.29 21.99 14.12
CA SER A 336 24.22 20.57 13.74
C SER A 336 23.32 20.32 12.51
N ILE A 337 22.43 21.26 12.19
CA ILE A 337 21.53 21.21 11.03
C ILE A 337 22.14 21.95 9.84
N LEU A 338 22.67 23.16 10.09
CA LEU A 338 23.02 24.12 9.05
C LEU A 338 24.52 24.23 8.78
N VAL A 339 25.40 23.52 9.48
CA VAL A 339 26.86 23.56 9.25
C VAL A 339 27.33 22.21 8.72
N LEU A 340 28.12 22.25 7.63
CA LEU A 340 28.78 21.05 7.09
C LEU A 340 30.18 21.39 6.55
N GLY A 341 31.21 21.05 7.34
CA GLY A 341 32.59 21.45 7.07
C GLY A 341 32.69 22.98 7.00
N GLU A 342 33.26 23.50 5.91
CA GLU A 342 33.40 24.94 5.65
C GLU A 342 32.09 25.65 5.26
N HIS A 343 30.97 24.92 5.11
CA HIS A 343 29.67 25.51 4.77
C HIS A 343 28.95 25.93 6.06
N ASP A 344 29.37 27.05 6.65
CA ASP A 344 28.91 27.56 7.94
C ASP A 344 28.10 28.86 7.85
N TYR A 345 27.65 29.24 6.65
CA TYR A 345 26.92 30.48 6.40
C TYR A 345 25.65 30.27 5.56
N VAL A 346 24.75 31.23 5.58
CA VAL A 346 23.60 31.38 4.66
C VAL A 346 23.71 32.70 3.91
N ILE A 347 22.91 32.92 2.87
CA ILE A 347 22.99 34.11 2.02
C ILE A 347 21.71 34.96 2.09
N LYS A 348 21.88 36.27 1.92
CA LYS A 348 20.80 37.21 1.60
C LYS A 348 20.57 37.27 0.08
N ASN A 349 19.51 37.99 -0.32
CA ASN A 349 19.22 38.24 -1.73
C ASN A 349 20.31 39.02 -2.49
N ASP A 350 21.10 39.82 -1.77
CA ASP A 350 22.27 40.53 -2.32
C ASP A 350 23.56 39.67 -2.27
N GLU A 351 23.41 38.36 -2.05
CA GLU A 351 24.49 37.37 -1.91
C GLU A 351 25.40 37.58 -0.69
N THR A 352 25.08 38.53 0.20
CA THR A 352 25.83 38.72 1.45
C THR A 352 25.77 37.46 2.30
N LYS A 353 26.94 36.96 2.70
CA LYS A 353 27.09 35.78 3.57
C LYS A 353 26.85 36.16 5.03
N ILE A 354 25.98 35.40 5.69
CA ILE A 354 25.65 35.52 7.11
C ILE A 354 26.08 34.23 7.81
N PRO A 355 27.05 34.27 8.75
CA PRO A 355 27.44 33.09 9.52
C PRO A 355 26.26 32.50 10.28
N VAL A 356 26.14 31.17 10.30
CA VAL A 356 25.09 30.44 11.05
C VAL A 356 25.18 30.74 12.54
N SER A 357 26.38 30.98 13.08
CA SER A 357 26.59 31.41 14.47
C SER A 357 25.82 32.67 14.84
N ASN A 358 25.55 33.56 13.89
CA ASN A 358 24.78 34.80 14.12
C ASN A 358 23.26 34.54 14.25
N LEU A 359 22.82 33.33 13.92
CA LEU A 359 21.42 32.90 13.97
C LEU A 359 21.12 32.04 15.21
N VAL A 360 22.13 31.67 15.98
CA VAL A 360 21.97 30.92 17.24
C VAL A 360 21.19 31.76 18.24
N GLY A 361 20.23 31.17 18.94
CA GLY A 361 19.33 31.88 19.85
C GLY A 361 18.12 32.52 19.17
N LYS A 362 17.97 32.40 17.85
CA LYS A 362 16.77 32.85 17.11
C LYS A 362 15.79 31.70 16.89
N ASN A 363 14.51 32.03 16.73
CA ASN A 363 13.52 31.10 16.21
C ASN A 363 13.70 31.01 14.69
N ILE A 364 14.04 29.82 14.17
CA ILE A 364 14.35 29.61 12.75
C ILE A 364 13.26 28.78 12.10
N LEU A 365 12.70 29.28 11.00
CA LEU A 365 11.88 28.47 10.10
C LEU A 365 12.72 28.00 8.92
N ILE A 366 12.93 26.69 8.80
CA ILE A 366 13.56 26.09 7.61
C ILE A 366 12.46 25.84 6.57
N TYR A 367 12.49 26.61 5.48
CA TYR A 367 11.49 26.55 4.42
C TYR A 367 12.03 25.77 3.21
N ILE A 368 11.55 24.55 3.00
CA ILE A 368 11.95 23.71 1.88
C ILE A 368 10.89 23.82 0.78
N SER A 369 11.29 24.37 -0.36
CA SER A 369 10.35 24.81 -1.40
C SER A 369 10.99 24.82 -2.80
N ALA A 370 10.16 24.99 -3.83
CA ALA A 370 10.60 25.09 -5.22
C ALA A 370 9.63 25.94 -6.08
N ASP A 371 10.15 26.58 -7.12
CA ASP A 371 9.37 27.45 -8.00
C ASP A 371 8.40 26.64 -8.87
N TRP A 372 8.81 25.45 -9.32
CA TRP A 372 7.97 24.55 -10.13
C TRP A 372 6.81 23.92 -9.35
N CYS A 373 6.81 24.00 -8.00
CA CYS A 373 5.82 23.39 -7.11
C CYS A 373 4.59 24.31 -6.91
N PRO A 374 3.38 23.94 -7.39
CA PRO A 374 2.20 24.79 -7.25
C PRO A 374 1.77 25.05 -5.78
N PRO A 375 1.67 24.04 -4.89
CA PRO A 375 1.35 24.26 -3.48
C PRO A 375 2.33 25.23 -2.79
N CYS A 376 3.60 25.16 -3.16
CA CYS A 376 4.65 26.04 -2.68
C CYS A 376 4.39 27.52 -3.02
N ARG A 377 4.00 27.79 -4.28
CA ARG A 377 3.65 29.14 -4.74
C ARG A 377 2.40 29.69 -4.06
N VAL A 378 1.43 28.83 -3.73
CA VAL A 378 0.21 29.20 -2.98
C VAL A 378 0.53 29.54 -1.53
N PHE A 379 1.46 28.81 -0.90
CA PHE A 379 1.82 29.04 0.50
C PHE A 379 2.73 30.26 0.71
N LEU A 380 3.62 30.56 -0.24
CA LEU A 380 4.63 31.62 -0.10
C LEU A 380 4.07 32.99 0.35
N PRO A 381 2.99 33.55 -0.23
CA PRO A 381 2.41 34.81 0.24
C PRO A 381 1.96 34.79 1.70
N LYS A 382 1.38 33.66 2.16
CA LYS A 382 0.95 33.49 3.56
C LYS A 382 2.15 33.47 4.51
N LEU A 383 3.25 32.83 4.10
CA LEU A 383 4.49 32.83 4.87
C LEU A 383 5.12 34.23 4.95
N ILE A 384 5.14 34.99 3.84
CA ILE A 384 5.64 36.37 3.80
C ILE A 384 4.83 37.27 4.75
N GLU A 385 3.50 37.19 4.69
CA GLU A 385 2.63 37.96 5.58
C GLU A 385 2.88 37.61 7.05
N THR A 386 2.96 36.32 7.36
CA THR A 386 3.24 35.80 8.70
C THR A 386 4.58 36.32 9.23
N TYR A 387 5.64 36.20 8.42
CA TYR A 387 6.99 36.66 8.76
C TYR A 387 7.01 38.14 9.11
N HIS A 388 6.42 39.00 8.27
CA HIS A 388 6.34 40.44 8.56
C HIS A 388 5.52 40.75 9.81
N ASN A 389 4.42 40.04 10.04
CA ASN A 389 3.56 40.27 11.21
C ASN A 389 4.21 39.84 12.52
N VAL A 390 5.03 38.78 12.50
CA VAL A 390 5.84 38.38 13.66
C VAL A 390 6.99 39.37 13.86
N LYS A 391 7.78 39.69 12.82
CA LYS A 391 8.92 40.62 12.92
C LYS A 391 8.57 42.03 13.41
N LYS A 392 7.33 42.49 13.22
CA LYS A 392 6.84 43.74 13.82
C LYS A 392 6.80 43.72 15.35
N LYS A 393 6.69 42.55 15.96
CA LYS A 393 6.56 42.35 17.41
C LYS A 393 7.81 41.73 18.02
N ASP A 394 8.48 40.86 17.28
CA ASP A 394 9.64 40.09 17.71
C ASP A 394 10.61 39.88 16.55
N ASP A 395 11.80 40.48 16.63
CA ASP A 395 12.85 40.40 15.60
C ASP A 395 13.69 39.10 15.69
N ASN A 396 13.38 38.21 16.64
CA ASN A 396 14.08 36.94 16.82
C ASN A 396 13.62 35.85 15.85
N LEU A 397 12.60 36.07 15.03
CA LEU A 397 12.23 35.12 13.97
C LEU A 397 13.13 35.29 12.75
N GLU A 398 13.65 34.22 12.16
CA GLU A 398 14.26 34.23 10.84
C GLU A 398 13.81 33.04 9.99
N VAL A 399 13.84 33.18 8.67
CA VAL A 399 13.50 32.10 7.74
C VAL A 399 14.72 31.76 6.89
N ILE A 400 14.97 30.47 6.70
CA ILE A 400 16.05 29.96 5.86
C ILE A 400 15.45 29.10 4.76
N PHE A 401 15.51 29.62 3.53
CA PHE A 401 15.03 28.94 2.34
C PHE A 401 16.03 27.89 1.86
N ILE A 402 15.51 26.69 1.57
CA ILE A 402 16.22 25.58 0.95
C ILE A 402 15.49 25.22 -0.33
N SER A 403 16.14 25.47 -1.46
CA SER A 403 15.57 25.23 -2.78
C SER A 403 15.71 23.77 -3.23
N CYS A 404 14.59 23.21 -3.70
CA CYS A 404 14.53 21.97 -4.49
C CYS A 404 14.44 22.23 -6.00
N ASP A 405 14.76 23.44 -6.46
CA ASP A 405 14.84 23.75 -7.88
C ASP A 405 16.00 22.99 -8.53
N ARG A 406 15.84 22.69 -9.81
CA ARG A 406 16.81 21.92 -10.60
C ARG A 406 17.85 22.82 -11.26
N ASP A 407 17.62 24.12 -11.27
CA ASP A 407 18.46 25.12 -11.92
C ASP A 407 18.52 26.42 -11.10
N GLU A 408 19.62 27.15 -11.25
CA GLU A 408 19.90 28.37 -10.48
C GLU A 408 18.95 29.51 -10.84
N SER A 409 18.43 29.54 -12.08
CA SER A 409 17.53 30.61 -12.54
C SER A 409 16.19 30.55 -11.81
N SER A 410 15.61 29.35 -11.70
CA SER A 410 14.40 29.08 -10.91
C SER A 410 14.61 29.44 -9.42
N PHE A 411 15.76 29.06 -8.85
CA PHE A 411 16.13 29.45 -7.49
C PHE A 411 16.16 30.97 -7.30
N LYS A 412 16.88 31.69 -8.17
CA LYS A 412 17.00 33.16 -8.12
C LYS A 412 15.65 33.84 -8.29
N ASN A 413 14.83 33.36 -9.23
CA ASN A 413 13.48 33.87 -9.45
C ASN A 413 12.63 33.79 -8.17
N MET A 414 12.62 32.62 -7.52
CA MET A 414 11.84 32.41 -6.30
C MET A 414 12.40 33.20 -5.12
N PHE A 415 13.73 33.16 -4.92
CA PHE A 415 14.41 33.78 -3.79
C PHE A 415 14.30 35.32 -3.81
N SER A 416 14.29 35.93 -5.00
CA SER A 416 14.14 37.39 -5.16
C SER A 416 12.86 37.97 -4.54
N ARG A 417 11.84 37.12 -4.33
CA ARG A 417 10.55 37.49 -3.74
C ARG A 417 10.50 37.32 -2.23
N MET A 418 11.56 36.79 -1.61
CA MET A 418 11.61 36.41 -0.20
C MET A 418 12.38 37.44 0.64
N PRO A 419 11.85 37.90 1.79
CA PRO A 419 12.50 38.90 2.65
C PRO A 419 13.53 38.31 3.64
N TRP A 420 14.01 37.09 3.41
CA TRP A 420 14.76 36.29 4.37
C TRP A 420 15.99 35.61 3.74
N LEU A 421 16.63 34.70 4.47
CA LEU A 421 17.91 34.07 4.12
C LEU A 421 17.72 32.77 3.31
N ALA A 422 18.76 32.32 2.61
CA ALA A 422 18.75 31.03 1.92
C ALA A 422 20.06 30.26 2.08
N VAL A 423 20.00 28.94 1.99
CA VAL A 423 21.18 28.12 1.70
C VAL A 423 21.55 28.33 0.22
N PRO A 424 22.84 28.52 -0.13
CA PRO A 424 23.27 28.70 -1.52
C PRO A 424 22.77 27.59 -2.46
N PHE A 425 22.59 27.91 -3.74
CA PHE A 425 22.01 26.97 -4.71
C PHE A 425 22.83 25.68 -4.87
N ASP A 426 24.15 25.78 -5.02
CA ASP A 426 25.03 24.60 -5.22
C ASP A 426 25.55 23.99 -3.90
N ASP A 427 24.79 24.15 -2.81
CA ASP A 427 25.21 23.68 -1.50
C ASP A 427 24.77 22.22 -1.21
N GLN A 428 25.72 21.39 -0.81
CA GLN A 428 25.49 19.98 -0.44
C GLN A 428 24.62 19.82 0.83
N ARG A 429 24.54 20.83 1.70
CA ARG A 429 23.70 20.80 2.91
C ARG A 429 22.23 20.59 2.58
N LYS A 430 21.75 21.05 1.41
CA LYS A 430 20.34 20.91 1.00
C LYS A 430 19.88 19.44 1.03
N ALA A 431 20.72 18.52 0.54
CA ALA A 431 20.39 17.09 0.54
C ALA A 431 20.38 16.49 1.95
N SER A 432 21.34 16.88 2.79
CA SER A 432 21.43 16.43 4.18
C SER A 432 20.23 16.91 5.02
N ILE A 433 19.84 18.18 4.87
CA ILE A 433 18.71 18.76 5.61
C ILE A 433 17.39 18.12 5.19
N ARG A 434 17.16 17.97 3.87
CA ARG A 434 15.97 17.26 3.37
C ARG A 434 15.87 15.83 3.88
N ARG A 435 16.99 15.11 3.94
CA ARG A 435 17.03 13.75 4.47
C ARG A 435 16.73 13.71 5.97
N LYS A 436 17.33 14.61 6.76
CA LYS A 436 17.11 14.71 8.20
C LYS A 436 15.62 14.89 8.53
N PHE A 437 14.94 15.79 7.81
CA PHE A 437 13.52 16.05 8.00
C PHE A 437 12.60 15.21 7.10
N LYS A 438 13.15 14.18 6.45
CA LYS A 438 12.39 13.21 5.64
C LYS A 438 11.50 13.87 4.55
N VAL A 439 11.92 15.02 4.00
CA VAL A 439 11.12 15.80 3.04
C VAL A 439 11.28 15.28 1.61
N GLN A 440 10.23 14.64 1.12
CA GLN A 440 10.06 14.19 -0.27
C GLN A 440 9.43 15.28 -1.13
N VAL A 441 9.48 15.12 -2.46
CA VAL A 441 8.93 16.09 -3.41
C VAL A 441 7.41 16.24 -3.24
N GLU A 442 6.73 15.14 -2.96
CA GLU A 442 5.29 15.05 -2.74
C GLU A 442 4.84 15.74 -1.45
N GLY A 443 5.76 15.89 -0.49
CA GLY A 443 5.51 16.55 0.80
C GLY A 443 5.81 18.06 0.80
N MET A 444 6.03 18.68 -0.36
CA MET A 444 6.37 20.09 -0.47
C MET A 444 5.12 20.99 -0.61
N PRO A 445 5.11 22.20 -0.04
CA PRO A 445 6.18 22.81 0.76
C PRO A 445 6.32 22.17 2.14
N ALA A 446 7.53 22.16 2.69
CA ALA A 446 7.78 21.82 4.09
C ALA A 446 8.31 23.03 4.84
N LEU A 447 7.90 23.18 6.09
CA LEU A 447 8.32 24.27 6.97
C LEU A 447 8.57 23.71 8.36
N ILE A 448 9.83 23.70 8.77
CA ILE A 448 10.28 23.16 10.04
C ILE A 448 10.60 24.32 10.98
N SER A 449 10.02 24.32 12.18
CA SER A 449 10.32 25.29 13.23
C SER A 449 11.43 24.77 14.13
N ILE A 450 12.48 25.56 14.28
CA ILE A 450 13.59 25.36 15.18
C ILE A 450 13.53 26.46 16.25
N GLY A 451 13.56 26.06 17.51
CA GLY A 451 13.52 26.99 18.64
C GLY A 451 14.85 27.69 18.87
N GLU A 452 14.85 28.66 19.79
CA GLU A 452 16.04 29.41 20.18
C GLU A 452 17.17 28.53 20.73
N ASP A 453 16.82 27.37 21.29
CA ASP A 453 17.77 26.35 21.77
C ASP A 453 18.39 25.50 20.65
N GLY A 454 17.99 25.72 19.39
CA GLY A 454 18.43 24.95 18.24
C GLY A 454 17.72 23.60 18.05
N ARG A 455 16.72 23.28 18.88
CA ARG A 455 15.95 22.05 18.78
C ARG A 455 14.75 22.22 17.86
N THR A 456 14.34 21.12 17.23
CA THR A 456 13.15 21.10 16.39
C THR A 456 11.92 21.18 17.29
N VAL A 457 11.11 22.23 17.07
CA VAL A 457 9.85 22.45 17.77
C VAL A 457 8.72 21.70 17.06
N THR A 458 8.70 21.74 15.73
CA THR A 458 7.73 21.02 14.88
C THR A 458 8.23 20.96 13.43
N ASP A 459 7.89 19.90 12.71
CA ASP A 459 8.11 19.74 11.27
C ASP A 459 6.86 20.09 10.42
N ASP A 460 5.77 20.53 11.06
CA ASP A 460 4.47 20.79 10.44
C ASP A 460 4.04 22.27 10.55
N ALA A 461 5.00 23.20 10.47
CA ALA A 461 4.68 24.62 10.59
C ALA A 461 3.85 25.17 9.41
N VAL A 462 3.78 24.44 8.29
CA VAL A 462 2.90 24.80 7.15
C VAL A 462 1.44 24.77 7.56
N GLU A 463 0.99 23.72 8.24
CA GLU A 463 -0.39 23.62 8.71
C GLU A 463 -0.67 24.69 9.78
N LEU A 464 0.25 24.89 10.72
CA LEU A 464 0.10 25.88 11.79
C LEU A 464 -0.07 27.30 11.24
N ILE A 465 0.77 27.73 10.29
CA ILE A 465 0.65 29.04 9.65
C ILE A 465 -0.63 29.13 8.82
N SER A 466 -1.00 28.06 8.13
CA SER A 466 -2.22 28.06 7.33
C SER A 466 -3.49 28.18 8.17
N ASN A 467 -3.48 27.65 9.40
CA ASN A 467 -4.62 27.65 10.31
C ASN A 467 -4.67 28.90 11.19
N TYR A 468 -3.52 29.39 11.67
CA TYR A 468 -3.45 30.43 12.69
C TYR A 468 -2.61 31.67 12.30
N GLY A 469 -1.90 31.63 11.17
CA GLY A 469 -1.01 32.69 10.72
C GLY A 469 0.05 33.06 11.76
N ALA A 470 0.33 34.36 11.91
CA ALA A 470 1.29 34.88 12.89
C ALA A 470 0.96 34.57 14.36
N LYS A 471 -0.28 34.17 14.68
CA LYS A 471 -0.63 33.79 16.06
C LYS A 471 -0.02 32.47 16.49
N ALA A 472 0.33 31.61 15.53
CA ALA A 472 0.97 30.32 15.80
C ALA A 472 2.36 30.50 16.43
N TYR A 473 3.05 31.63 16.19
CA TYR A 473 4.37 31.90 16.75
C TYR A 473 4.36 31.82 18.30
N PRO A 474 5.31 31.10 18.94
CA PRO A 474 6.56 30.53 18.39
C PRO A 474 6.46 29.07 17.92
N PHE A 475 5.28 28.64 17.48
CA PHE A 475 4.99 27.33 16.87
C PHE A 475 5.17 26.12 17.79
N ASN A 476 5.23 26.33 19.09
CA ASN A 476 5.34 25.25 20.08
C ASN A 476 3.98 24.67 20.47
N ALA A 477 3.98 23.42 20.95
CA ALA A 477 2.76 22.68 21.28
C ALA A 477 1.84 23.42 22.26
N GLY A 478 2.40 24.03 23.31
CA GLY A 478 1.62 24.79 24.30
C GLY A 478 0.87 25.96 23.67
N ARG A 479 1.53 26.74 22.79
CA ARG A 479 0.89 27.85 22.08
C ARG A 479 -0.21 27.36 21.14
N ILE A 480 0.00 26.23 20.46
CA ILE A 480 -1.01 25.67 19.56
C ILE A 480 -2.22 25.13 20.34
N GLU A 481 -2.02 24.54 21.52
CA GLU A 481 -3.09 24.11 22.40
C GLU A 481 -3.94 25.29 22.90
N GLU A 482 -3.30 26.39 23.31
CA GLU A 482 -4.00 27.64 23.66
C GLU A 482 -4.90 28.14 22.51
N LEU A 483 -4.37 28.19 21.29
CA LEU A 483 -5.13 28.64 20.11
C LEU A 483 -6.30 27.71 19.77
N LYS A 484 -6.11 26.40 19.92
CA LYS A 484 -7.20 25.43 19.72
C LYS A 484 -8.32 25.67 20.74
N LEU A 485 -7.97 25.83 22.02
CA LEU A 485 -8.94 26.11 23.08
C LEU A 485 -9.67 27.46 22.85
N GLU A 486 -8.95 28.52 22.47
CA GLU A 486 -9.58 29.81 22.12
C GLU A 486 -10.64 29.64 21.02
N ILE A 487 -10.35 28.83 20.00
CA ILE A 487 -11.25 28.60 18.87
C ILE A 487 -12.43 27.73 19.25
N GLU A 488 -12.23 26.69 20.05
CA GLU A 488 -13.32 25.87 20.57
C GLU A 488 -14.26 26.67 21.47
N VAL A 489 -13.72 27.53 22.33
CA VAL A 489 -14.52 28.45 23.17
C VAL A 489 -15.31 29.42 22.31
N MET A 490 -14.71 29.98 21.25
CA MET A 490 -15.46 30.82 20.30
C MET A 490 -16.57 30.04 19.58
N ALA A 491 -16.28 28.81 19.13
CA ALA A 491 -17.24 27.97 18.41
C ALA A 491 -18.45 27.56 19.26
N LYS A 492 -18.30 27.40 20.59
CA LYS A 492 -19.42 27.15 21.51
C LYS A 492 -20.44 28.28 21.54
N ASN A 493 -20.03 29.51 21.20
CA ASN A 493 -20.92 30.66 21.15
C ASN A 493 -21.55 30.87 19.77
N TRP A 494 -21.27 30.01 18.79
CA TRP A 494 -21.87 30.09 17.45
C TRP A 494 -23.13 29.22 17.36
N PRO A 495 -24.17 29.68 16.65
CA PRO A 495 -25.32 28.85 16.33
C PRO A 495 -24.90 27.52 15.69
N GLN A 496 -25.54 26.42 16.09
CA GLN A 496 -25.22 25.10 15.52
C GLN A 496 -25.81 24.94 14.11
N GLU A 497 -26.91 25.64 13.83
CA GLU A 497 -27.55 25.69 12.52
C GLU A 497 -27.97 27.13 12.20
N VAL A 498 -27.79 27.53 10.95
CA VAL A 498 -28.23 28.84 10.45
C VAL A 498 -28.88 28.70 9.07
N LYS A 499 -29.74 29.67 8.71
CA LYS A 499 -30.21 29.85 7.33
C LYS A 499 -29.45 31.00 6.69
N HIS A 500 -29.14 30.87 5.40
CA HIS A 500 -28.35 31.86 4.70
C HIS A 500 -28.96 32.18 3.33
N ILE A 501 -28.95 33.46 2.94
CA ILE A 501 -29.56 33.94 1.69
C ILE A 501 -28.93 33.35 0.42
N LEU A 502 -27.65 32.97 0.48
CA LEU A 502 -26.96 32.29 -0.64
C LEU A 502 -27.31 30.80 -0.74
N HIS A 503 -28.03 30.25 0.26
CA HIS A 503 -28.39 28.84 0.33
C HIS A 503 -29.66 28.67 1.18
N GLU A 504 -30.81 28.96 0.57
CA GLU A 504 -32.11 28.99 1.26
C GLU A 504 -32.77 27.60 1.38
N GLU A 505 -32.36 26.63 0.56
CA GLU A 505 -33.03 25.32 0.45
C GLU A 505 -32.87 24.45 1.70
N HIS A 506 -31.70 24.50 2.35
CA HIS A 506 -31.45 23.75 3.58
C HIS A 506 -30.71 24.60 4.62
N PRO A 507 -30.97 24.38 5.92
CA PRO A 507 -30.12 24.93 6.97
C PRO A 507 -28.69 24.38 6.83
N ILE A 508 -27.71 25.24 7.10
CA ILE A 508 -26.28 24.89 7.12
C ILE A 508 -25.85 24.70 8.57
N SER A 509 -25.11 23.63 8.84
CA SER A 509 -24.69 23.26 10.21
C SER A 509 -23.22 23.61 10.43
N LEU A 510 -22.89 24.05 11.64
CA LEU A 510 -21.51 24.32 12.03
C LEU A 510 -20.73 23.00 12.16
N VAL A 511 -19.66 22.86 11.39
CA VAL A 511 -18.82 21.66 11.37
C VAL A 511 -17.34 22.01 11.37
N SER A 512 -16.53 21.18 12.03
CA SER A 512 -15.07 21.30 11.96
C SER A 512 -14.57 20.76 10.61
N ARG A 513 -13.76 21.55 9.89
CA ARG A 513 -13.15 21.16 8.60
C ARG A 513 -11.69 21.61 8.55
N GLN A 514 -10.80 20.74 8.06
CA GLN A 514 -9.38 21.11 7.86
C GLN A 514 -9.19 22.14 6.74
N GLY A 515 -10.06 22.14 5.73
CA GLY A 515 -10.06 23.12 4.65
C GLY A 515 -11.34 23.04 3.81
N TYR A 516 -11.75 24.18 3.25
CA TYR A 516 -12.88 24.32 2.33
C TYR A 516 -12.73 25.61 1.51
N VAL A 517 -13.47 25.74 0.41
CA VAL A 517 -13.62 27.02 -0.30
C VAL A 517 -14.98 27.58 0.12
N CYS A 518 -15.00 28.84 0.57
CA CYS A 518 -16.24 29.48 0.95
C CYS A 518 -17.04 29.88 -0.29
N ASP A 519 -18.25 29.36 -0.46
CA ASP A 519 -19.10 29.67 -1.60
C ASP A 519 -19.54 31.15 -1.66
N GLY A 520 -19.42 31.88 -0.56
CA GLY A 520 -19.79 33.30 -0.49
C GLY A 520 -18.71 34.27 -0.97
N CYS A 521 -17.42 33.94 -0.86
CA CYS A 521 -16.32 34.81 -1.34
C CYS A 521 -15.28 34.11 -2.19
N GLU A 522 -15.44 32.81 -2.45
CA GLU A 522 -14.50 31.98 -3.19
C GLU A 522 -13.11 31.92 -2.57
N LYS A 523 -13.00 32.22 -1.27
CA LYS A 523 -11.72 32.15 -0.53
C LYS A 523 -11.67 30.93 0.36
N ASP A 524 -10.45 30.41 0.53
CA ASP A 524 -10.17 29.32 1.45
C ASP A 524 -10.67 29.64 2.88
N GLY A 525 -11.31 28.65 3.50
CA GLY A 525 -11.61 28.61 4.92
C GLY A 525 -11.02 27.36 5.55
N ARG A 526 -10.81 27.42 6.87
CA ARG A 526 -10.24 26.32 7.67
C ARG A 526 -10.83 26.32 9.08
N LEU A 527 -10.60 25.23 9.80
CA LEU A 527 -11.02 24.95 11.17
C LEU A 527 -12.52 24.72 11.32
N TRP A 528 -13.35 25.71 11.00
CA TRP A 528 -14.81 25.62 11.14
C TRP A 528 -15.49 26.18 9.89
N SER A 529 -16.57 25.52 9.45
CA SER A 529 -17.42 25.92 8.32
C SER A 529 -18.89 25.79 8.72
N TYR A 530 -19.75 26.66 8.21
CA TYR A 530 -21.18 26.35 8.11
C TYR A 530 -21.40 25.57 6.81
N CYS A 531 -21.75 24.29 6.93
CA CYS A 531 -21.78 23.36 5.80
C CYS A 531 -23.18 22.76 5.59
N CYS A 532 -23.61 22.68 4.33
CA CYS A 532 -24.69 21.79 3.91
C CYS A 532 -24.07 20.57 3.21
N LYS A 533 -24.08 19.41 3.88
CA LYS A 533 -23.53 18.16 3.31
C LYS A 533 -24.27 17.70 2.04
N LYS A 534 -25.56 18.02 1.92
CA LYS A 534 -26.37 17.61 0.76
C LYS A 534 -25.98 18.36 -0.51
N CYS A 535 -25.73 19.66 -0.38
CA CYS A 535 -25.43 20.54 -1.51
C CYS A 535 -23.93 20.78 -1.68
N ASN A 536 -23.10 20.24 -0.77
CA ASN A 536 -21.67 20.50 -0.69
C ASN A 536 -21.36 22.01 -0.71
N PHE A 537 -22.06 22.74 0.16
CA PHE A 537 -21.97 24.19 0.30
C PHE A 537 -21.31 24.53 1.64
N ASP A 538 -20.39 25.49 1.67
CA ASP A 538 -19.59 25.88 2.81
C ASP A 538 -19.47 27.41 2.93
N LEU A 539 -19.65 27.94 4.15
CA LEU A 539 -19.44 29.35 4.47
C LEU A 539 -18.53 29.54 5.68
N HIS A 540 -17.79 30.66 5.70
CA HIS A 540 -17.06 31.08 6.89
C HIS A 540 -18.01 31.33 8.09
N PRO A 541 -17.70 30.80 9.28
CA PRO A 541 -18.49 31.05 10.50
C PRO A 541 -18.46 32.50 10.99
N ARG A 542 -17.45 33.27 10.56
CA ARG A 542 -17.33 34.70 10.86
C ARG A 542 -17.73 35.56 9.65
N ILE A 543 -18.42 36.65 9.95
CA ILE A 543 -18.33 37.91 9.20
C ILE A 543 -16.88 38.40 9.35
N SER A 544 -15.95 37.81 8.60
CA SER A 544 -14.61 38.38 8.48
C SER A 544 -14.74 39.70 7.71
N SER A 545 -13.82 40.64 7.89
CA SER A 545 -13.74 41.85 7.06
C SER A 545 -13.66 41.57 5.54
N ILE A 546 -13.52 40.29 5.17
CA ILE A 546 -13.36 39.78 3.82
C ILE A 546 -14.69 39.19 3.28
N CYS A 547 -15.65 38.84 4.14
CA CYS A 547 -16.92 38.26 3.73
C CYS A 547 -18.06 38.81 4.61
N ARG A 548 -18.83 39.77 4.09
CA ARG A 548 -20.07 40.22 4.72
C ARG A 548 -21.19 39.25 4.34
N HIS A 549 -21.68 38.52 5.31
CA HIS A 549 -22.78 37.59 5.16
C HIS A 549 -23.93 38.04 6.07
N ASP A 550 -25.10 38.26 5.48
CA ASP A 550 -26.32 38.52 6.22
C ASP A 550 -26.96 37.18 6.57
N PHE A 551 -26.68 36.70 7.79
CA PHE A 551 -27.37 35.54 8.36
C PHE A 551 -28.78 35.94 8.78
N LEU A 552 -29.78 35.14 8.40
CA LEU A 552 -31.14 35.30 8.87
C LEU A 552 -31.26 34.51 10.17
N TYR A 553 -31.26 35.22 11.30
CA TYR A 553 -31.41 34.65 12.65
C TYR A 553 -32.87 34.28 12.96
#